data_AF-A0AAI8Z3R1-F1
#
_entry.id   AF-A0AAI8Z3R1-F1
#
_cell.length_a   1.000
_cell.length_b   1.000
_cell.length_c   1.000
_cell.angle_alpha   90.00
_cell.angle_beta   90.00
_cell.angle_gamma   90.00
#
_symmetry.space_group_name_H-M   'P 1'
#
loop_
_entity.id
_entity.type
_entity.pdbx_description
1 polymer ?
#
loop_
_entity_poly.entity_id
_entity_poly.type
_entity_poly.pdbx_seq_one_letter_code
_entity_poly.pdbx_strand_id
1 'polypeptide(L)'
;MPKMMHITSAAVLLLSCTSASPLPNPPGFTPGMQSQMDAMIATEVAGLTAERENSMPTTKSNFAQAGIKAPVESVFAPANPWDILEQPLAQAAMDKMRSNYVSLGGPDLTGEDIPVVYAEPINAANRATGVPVDLLVHIIWNESKGHPLVPNGGLMQIDDDVQWGLMKDKNPALMSRYNVADNIMAGAMVMAAKCITIPSTASEGQWWDTYNGPYKGGA
;
A
#
# COMPACT_ATOMS: atom_id res chain seq x y z
N MET A 1 19.79 -8.84 48.05
CA MET A 1 20.01 -7.86 46.96
C MET A 1 19.00 -8.14 45.85
N PRO A 2 17.90 -7.38 45.73
CA PRO A 2 17.04 -7.42 44.56
C PRO A 2 17.09 -6.08 43.82
N LYS A 3 17.43 -6.10 42.53
CA LYS A 3 17.21 -4.96 41.63
C LYS A 3 15.94 -5.26 40.86
N MET A 4 14.79 -4.88 41.44
CA MET A 4 13.52 -4.86 40.72
C MET A 4 13.61 -3.73 39.68
N MET A 5 13.62 -4.10 38.41
CA MET A 5 13.43 -3.16 37.31
C MET A 5 11.94 -2.88 37.20
N HIS A 6 11.53 -1.68 37.59
CA HIS A 6 10.24 -1.13 37.20
C HIS A 6 10.25 -0.93 35.70
N ILE A 7 9.43 -1.71 34.98
CA ILE A 7 9.04 -1.40 33.62
C ILE A 7 7.92 -0.38 33.75
N THR A 8 8.26 0.88 33.55
CA THR A 8 7.35 2.01 33.52
C THR A 8 6.39 1.81 32.34
N SER A 9 5.09 1.81 32.64
CA SER A 9 4.01 1.79 31.64
C SER A 9 4.28 2.80 30.52
N ALA A 10 4.32 2.32 29.28
CA ALA A 10 4.20 3.16 28.11
C ALA A 10 2.82 3.84 28.19
N ALA A 11 2.83 5.13 28.50
CA ALA A 11 1.65 5.96 28.38
C ALA A 11 1.23 5.92 26.91
N VAL A 12 0.10 5.26 26.64
CA VAL A 12 -0.65 5.43 25.40
C VAL A 12 -1.07 6.90 25.39
N LEU A 13 -0.24 7.73 24.77
CA LEU A 13 -0.62 9.07 24.38
C LEU A 13 -1.68 8.86 23.29
N LEU A 14 -2.94 8.81 23.72
CA LEU A 14 -4.10 9.11 22.89
C LEU A 14 -3.94 10.57 22.48
N LEU A 15 -3.00 10.82 21.55
CA LEU A 15 -3.05 12.02 20.75
C LEU A 15 -4.41 11.94 20.09
N SER A 16 -5.31 12.83 20.51
CA SER A 16 -6.57 13.09 19.83
C SER A 16 -6.16 13.54 18.44
N CYS A 17 -6.00 12.58 17.54
CA CYS A 17 -5.74 12.81 16.14
C CYS A 17 -7.00 13.47 15.63
N THR A 18 -7.03 14.79 15.66
CA THR A 18 -7.92 15.57 14.82
C THR A 18 -7.39 15.47 13.38
N SER A 19 -7.26 14.25 12.86
CA SER A 19 -7.18 13.97 11.43
C SER A 19 -8.61 13.82 10.94
N ALA A 20 -9.39 14.90 11.12
CA ALA A 20 -10.61 15.05 10.34
C ALA A 20 -10.15 15.06 8.88
N SER A 21 -10.45 13.98 8.15
CA SER A 21 -10.55 14.11 6.71
C SER A 21 -11.39 15.37 6.43
N PRO A 22 -10.97 16.25 5.52
CA PRO A 22 -11.65 17.51 5.27
C PRO A 22 -13.11 17.32 4.79
N LEU A 23 -13.51 16.08 4.50
CA LEU A 23 -14.84 15.72 4.06
C LEU A 23 -15.71 15.22 5.23
N PRO A 24 -16.94 15.77 5.36
CA PRO A 24 -17.88 15.35 6.39
C PRO A 24 -18.22 13.87 6.25
N ASN A 25 -18.43 13.21 7.39
CA ASN A 25 -18.85 11.81 7.43
C ASN A 25 -20.13 11.59 6.60
N PRO A 26 -20.25 10.48 5.85
CA PRO A 26 -21.43 10.22 5.05
C PRO A 26 -22.68 10.02 5.95
N PRO A 27 -23.89 10.33 5.46
CA PRO A 27 -25.12 10.09 6.21
C PRO A 27 -25.20 8.64 6.70
N GLY A 28 -25.50 8.44 7.98
CA GLY A 28 -25.56 7.10 8.59
C GLY A 28 -24.24 6.57 9.15
N PHE A 29 -23.12 7.27 8.95
CA PHE A 29 -21.85 6.91 9.57
C PHE A 29 -21.87 7.24 11.07
N THR A 30 -21.86 6.19 11.90
CA THR A 30 -22.07 6.33 13.34
C THR A 30 -20.76 6.56 14.10
N PRO A 31 -20.80 7.07 15.35
CA PRO A 31 -19.61 7.15 16.21
C PRO A 31 -18.92 5.79 16.43
N GLY A 32 -19.68 4.69 16.44
CA GLY A 32 -19.11 3.34 16.55
C GLY A 32 -18.30 2.95 15.32
N MET A 33 -18.77 3.31 14.13
CA MET A 33 -18.03 3.11 12.87
C MET A 33 -16.77 3.97 12.83
N GLN A 34 -16.85 5.22 13.30
CA GLN A 34 -15.67 6.08 13.46
C GLN A 34 -14.63 5.43 14.36
N SER A 35 -15.02 4.96 15.55
CA SER A 35 -14.09 4.30 16.49
C SER A 35 -13.44 3.05 15.89
N GLN A 36 -14.18 2.26 15.11
CA GLN A 36 -13.65 1.08 14.43
C GLN A 36 -12.63 1.47 13.34
N MET A 37 -12.93 2.50 12.55
CA MET A 37 -12.02 3.01 11.53
C MET A 37 -10.76 3.63 12.13
N ASP A 38 -10.88 4.41 13.20
CA ASP A 38 -9.74 5.00 13.91
C ASP A 38 -8.80 3.90 14.48
N ALA A 39 -9.38 2.82 15.02
CA ALA A 39 -8.62 1.69 15.56
C ALA A 39 -7.88 0.91 14.46
N MET A 40 -8.51 0.71 13.31
CA MET A 40 -7.88 0.11 12.12
C MET A 40 -6.69 0.95 11.66
N ILE A 41 -6.91 2.25 11.43
CA ILE A 41 -5.86 3.19 11.00
C ILE A 41 -4.69 3.20 12.00
N ALA A 42 -4.98 3.27 13.30
CA ALA A 42 -3.95 3.29 14.33
C ALA A 42 -3.11 2.00 14.32
N THR A 43 -3.75 0.85 14.07
CA THR A 43 -3.08 -0.44 13.97
C THR A 43 -2.15 -0.49 12.75
N GLU A 44 -2.63 -0.01 11.61
CA GLU A 44 -1.85 0.00 10.37
C GLU A 44 -0.67 0.97 10.41
N VAL A 45 -0.88 2.18 10.95
CA VAL A 45 0.21 3.15 11.16
C VAL A 45 1.26 2.58 12.11
N ALA A 46 0.86 1.89 13.16
CA ALA A 46 1.79 1.19 14.04
C ALA A 46 2.56 0.08 13.31
N GLY A 47 1.88 -0.68 12.44
CA GLY A 47 2.48 -1.69 11.57
C GLY A 47 3.54 -1.11 10.62
N LEU A 48 3.22 -0.01 9.94
CA LEU A 48 4.13 0.70 9.03
C LEU A 48 5.36 1.26 9.77
N THR A 49 5.14 1.80 10.97
CA THR A 49 6.23 2.28 11.84
C THR A 49 7.17 1.15 12.22
N ALA A 50 6.61 0.03 12.70
CA ALA A 50 7.37 -1.15 13.09
C ALA A 50 8.11 -1.79 11.91
N GLU A 51 7.48 -1.88 10.74
CA GLU A 51 8.11 -2.40 9.51
C GLU A 51 9.36 -1.58 9.17
N ARG A 52 9.25 -0.25 9.18
CA ARG A 52 10.38 0.65 8.92
C ARG A 52 11.52 0.42 9.91
N GLU A 53 11.22 0.40 11.21
CA GLU A 53 12.25 0.26 12.24
C GLU A 53 12.96 -1.09 12.17
N ASN A 54 12.21 -2.17 11.92
CA ASN A 54 12.74 -3.53 11.93
C ASN A 54 13.43 -3.91 10.60
N SER A 55 12.95 -3.41 9.47
CA SER A 55 13.40 -3.88 8.15
C SER A 55 14.53 -3.03 7.55
N MET A 56 14.65 -1.75 7.95
CA MET A 56 15.65 -0.82 7.39
C MET A 56 17.09 -1.37 7.33
N PRO A 57 17.65 -2.00 8.39
CA PRO A 57 19.02 -2.54 8.32
C PRO A 57 19.18 -3.67 7.29
N THR A 58 18.18 -4.55 7.20
CA THR A 58 18.15 -5.67 6.25
C THR A 58 17.99 -5.14 4.83
N THR A 59 17.06 -4.22 4.59
CA THR A 59 16.84 -3.58 3.28
C THR A 59 18.10 -2.91 2.76
N LYS A 60 18.82 -2.19 3.63
CA LYS A 60 20.10 -1.58 3.26
C LYS A 60 21.13 -2.61 2.79
N SER A 61 21.17 -3.76 3.46
CA SER A 61 22.06 -4.86 3.10
C SER A 61 21.63 -5.50 1.77
N ASN A 62 20.33 -5.73 1.58
CA ASN A 62 19.75 -6.28 0.36
C ASN A 62 20.03 -5.37 -0.85
N PHE A 63 19.83 -4.06 -0.71
CA PHE A 63 20.11 -3.08 -1.78
C PHE A 63 21.58 -3.10 -2.19
N ALA A 64 22.48 -3.12 -1.21
CA ALA A 64 23.92 -3.19 -1.46
C ALA A 64 24.31 -4.50 -2.19
N GLN A 65 23.75 -5.63 -1.77
CA GLN A 65 23.99 -6.93 -2.41
C GLN A 65 23.44 -6.99 -3.84
N ALA A 66 22.27 -6.42 -4.08
CA ALA A 66 21.63 -6.37 -5.39
C ALA A 66 22.19 -5.27 -6.31
N GLY A 67 23.08 -4.41 -5.81
CA GLY A 67 23.63 -3.28 -6.57
C GLY A 67 22.62 -2.16 -6.88
N ILE A 68 21.56 -2.06 -6.07
CA ILE A 68 20.51 -1.03 -6.21
C ILE A 68 21.06 0.33 -5.78
N LYS A 69 20.78 1.36 -6.59
CA LYS A 69 21.25 2.74 -6.34
C LYS A 69 20.19 3.62 -5.66
N ALA A 70 18.94 3.20 -5.69
CA ALA A 70 17.83 3.88 -5.07
C ALA A 70 18.07 4.10 -3.57
N PRO A 71 17.62 5.25 -3.01
CA PRO A 71 17.69 5.47 -1.58
C PRO A 71 16.80 4.46 -0.86
N VAL A 72 17.36 3.77 0.14
CA VAL A 72 16.65 2.78 0.95
C VAL A 72 15.43 3.41 1.63
N GLU A 73 15.53 4.68 1.99
CA GLU A 73 14.47 5.46 2.63
C GLU A 73 13.21 5.56 1.75
N SER A 74 13.32 5.40 0.42
CA SER A 74 12.14 5.39 -0.47
C SER A 74 11.22 4.19 -0.26
N VAL A 75 11.75 3.08 0.25
CA VAL A 75 10.96 1.88 0.61
C VAL A 75 10.01 2.21 1.76
N PHE A 76 10.44 3.10 2.67
CA PHE A 76 9.77 3.42 3.94
C PHE A 76 9.32 4.88 4.05
N ALA A 77 9.25 5.59 2.93
CA ALA A 77 8.73 6.95 2.89
C ALA A 77 7.20 6.93 2.86
N PRO A 78 6.50 7.96 3.36
CA PRO A 78 7.02 9.06 4.16
C PRO A 78 7.51 8.58 5.54
N ALA A 79 8.40 9.36 6.17
CA ALA A 79 8.97 9.02 7.46
C ALA A 79 7.91 8.90 8.57
N ASN A 80 6.87 9.73 8.50
CA ASN A 80 5.69 9.65 9.34
C ASN A 80 4.56 8.98 8.53
N PRO A 81 4.13 7.75 8.87
CA PRO A 81 3.12 7.06 8.08
C PRO A 81 1.76 7.77 8.06
N TRP A 82 1.48 8.66 9.01
CA TRP A 82 0.29 9.52 8.97
C TRP A 82 0.24 10.41 7.72
N ASP A 83 1.39 10.80 7.18
CA ASP A 83 1.47 11.64 5.97
C ASP A 83 0.94 10.89 4.73
N ILE A 84 0.79 9.56 4.77
CA ILE A 84 0.13 8.79 3.71
C ILE A 84 -1.34 9.19 3.59
N LEU A 85 -2.03 9.40 4.72
CA LEU A 85 -3.44 9.79 4.75
C LEU A 85 -3.68 11.23 4.29
N GLU A 86 -2.62 12.02 4.12
CA GLU A 86 -2.71 13.37 3.55
C GLU A 86 -2.70 13.35 2.02
N GLN A 87 -2.38 12.20 1.40
CA GLN A 87 -2.36 12.07 -0.05
C GLN A 87 -3.79 12.07 -0.61
N PRO A 88 -4.08 12.80 -1.70
CA PRO A 88 -5.43 12.90 -2.26
C PRO A 88 -6.08 11.55 -2.59
N LEU A 89 -5.31 10.59 -3.13
CA LEU A 89 -5.82 9.26 -3.45
C LEU A 89 -6.07 8.40 -2.20
N ALA A 90 -5.28 8.57 -1.14
CA ALA A 90 -5.53 7.91 0.13
C ALA A 90 -6.80 8.48 0.78
N GLN A 91 -6.99 9.80 0.74
CA GLN A 91 -8.21 10.46 1.23
C GLN A 91 -9.45 9.96 0.48
N ALA A 92 -9.40 9.95 -0.85
CA ALA A 92 -10.50 9.46 -1.68
C ALA A 92 -10.86 7.99 -1.37
N ALA A 93 -9.85 7.15 -1.12
CA ALA A 93 -10.06 5.78 -0.66
C ALA A 93 -10.77 5.77 0.70
N MET A 94 -10.23 6.47 1.72
CA MET A 94 -10.82 6.52 3.06
C MET A 94 -12.25 7.06 3.07
N ASP A 95 -12.58 8.04 2.23
CA ASP A 95 -13.95 8.56 2.07
C ASP A 95 -14.91 7.50 1.54
N LYS A 96 -14.45 6.76 0.53
CA LYS A 96 -15.24 5.70 -0.06
C LYS A 96 -15.38 4.52 0.89
N MET A 97 -14.34 4.18 1.64
CA MET A 97 -14.37 3.19 2.71
C MET A 97 -15.37 3.56 3.81
N ARG A 98 -15.44 4.83 4.23
CA ARG A 98 -16.49 5.33 5.14
C ARG A 98 -17.89 5.12 4.58
N SER A 99 -18.06 5.39 3.29
CA SER A 99 -19.34 5.19 2.61
C SER A 99 -19.74 3.71 2.55
N ASN A 100 -18.77 2.83 2.29
CA ASN A 100 -18.96 1.38 2.29
C ASN A 100 -19.28 0.83 3.68
N TYR A 101 -18.73 1.44 4.73
CA TYR A 101 -19.09 1.07 6.11
C TYR A 101 -20.59 1.20 6.35
N VAL A 102 -21.20 2.26 5.81
CA VAL A 102 -22.65 2.50 5.94
C VAL A 102 -23.45 1.53 5.08
N SER A 103 -23.06 1.32 3.83
CA SER A 103 -23.87 0.56 2.86
C SER A 103 -23.65 -0.95 2.90
N LEU A 104 -22.45 -1.41 3.27
CA LEU A 104 -22.01 -2.80 3.22
C LEU A 104 -21.65 -3.38 4.60
N GLY A 105 -21.55 -2.53 5.63
CA GLY A 105 -21.22 -2.96 6.99
C GLY A 105 -19.72 -3.21 7.23
N GLY A 106 -18.84 -2.81 6.30
CA GLY A 106 -17.40 -2.93 6.43
C GLY A 106 -16.64 -1.86 5.62
N PRO A 107 -15.37 -1.59 5.95
CA PRO A 107 -14.62 -0.48 5.36
C PRO A 107 -14.07 -0.78 3.97
N ASP A 108 -13.96 -2.04 3.55
CA ASP A 108 -13.29 -2.44 2.30
C ASP A 108 -13.85 -1.73 1.05
N LEU A 109 -12.97 -1.33 0.12
CA LEU A 109 -13.38 -0.89 -1.22
C LEU A 109 -13.81 -2.10 -2.05
N THR A 110 -14.94 -2.08 -2.74
CA THR A 110 -15.30 -3.20 -3.62
C THR A 110 -14.45 -3.22 -4.89
N GLY A 111 -14.48 -4.33 -5.63
CA GLY A 111 -13.88 -4.41 -6.97
C GLY A 111 -14.44 -3.38 -7.96
N GLU A 112 -15.67 -2.87 -7.74
CA GLU A 112 -16.27 -1.79 -8.52
C GLU A 112 -15.77 -0.41 -8.10
N ASP A 113 -15.35 -0.25 -6.84
CA ASP A 113 -14.88 1.03 -6.31
C ASP A 113 -13.43 1.32 -6.74
N ILE A 114 -12.58 0.30 -6.78
CA ILE A 114 -11.16 0.41 -7.15
C ILE A 114 -10.93 1.11 -8.52
N PRO A 115 -11.59 0.71 -9.63
CA PRO A 115 -11.38 1.38 -10.92
C PRO A 115 -11.92 2.81 -10.94
N VAL A 116 -12.73 3.22 -9.96
CA VAL A 116 -13.23 4.59 -9.82
C VAL A 116 -12.27 5.42 -8.96
N VAL A 117 -11.92 4.94 -7.78
CA VAL A 117 -11.05 5.63 -6.82
C VAL A 117 -9.62 5.79 -7.37
N TYR A 118 -9.11 4.77 -8.05
CA TYR A 118 -7.73 4.73 -8.57
C TYR A 118 -7.67 4.79 -10.11
N ALA A 119 -8.70 5.33 -10.76
CA ALA A 119 -8.83 5.35 -12.21
C ALA A 119 -7.57 5.91 -12.91
N GLU A 120 -7.09 7.07 -12.48
CA GLU A 120 -5.96 7.74 -13.10
C GLU A 120 -4.64 6.94 -12.99
N PRO A 121 -4.17 6.54 -11.80
CA PRO A 121 -2.93 5.78 -11.67
C PRO A 121 -3.01 4.40 -12.33
N ILE A 122 -4.16 3.71 -12.28
CA ILE A 122 -4.34 2.43 -12.98
C ILE A 122 -4.18 2.61 -14.50
N ASN A 123 -4.85 3.62 -15.07
CA ASN A 123 -4.74 3.89 -16.50
C ASN A 123 -3.33 4.36 -16.89
N ALA A 124 -2.64 5.13 -16.03
CA ALA A 124 -1.26 5.52 -16.25
C ALA A 124 -0.32 4.31 -16.25
N ALA A 125 -0.49 3.40 -15.30
CA ALA A 125 0.28 2.16 -15.20
C ALA A 125 0.04 1.24 -16.41
N ASN A 126 -1.22 1.07 -16.82
CA ASN A 126 -1.57 0.32 -18.03
C ASN A 126 -0.89 0.90 -19.27
N ARG A 127 -0.95 2.22 -19.49
CA ARG A 127 -0.29 2.87 -20.64
C ARG A 127 1.23 2.70 -20.62
N ALA A 128 1.84 2.72 -19.44
CA ALA A 128 3.29 2.63 -19.29
C ALA A 128 3.82 1.20 -19.46
N THR A 129 3.04 0.19 -19.06
CA THR A 129 3.54 -1.19 -18.91
C THR A 129 2.82 -2.21 -19.78
N GLY A 130 1.64 -1.87 -20.31
CA GLY A 130 0.76 -2.78 -21.04
C GLY A 130 -0.02 -3.76 -20.15
N VAL A 131 0.17 -3.71 -18.83
CA VAL A 131 -0.57 -4.58 -17.89
C VAL A 131 -2.06 -4.24 -17.93
N PRO A 132 -2.97 -5.21 -18.17
CA PRO A 132 -4.40 -4.96 -18.28
C PRO A 132 -5.02 -4.26 -17.05
N VAL A 133 -5.97 -3.36 -17.30
CA VAL A 133 -6.62 -2.55 -16.26
C VAL A 133 -7.41 -3.42 -15.27
N ASP A 134 -8.18 -4.36 -15.78
CA ASP A 134 -8.97 -5.34 -15.03
C ASP A 134 -8.09 -6.15 -14.07
N LEU A 135 -6.89 -6.53 -14.50
CA LEU A 135 -5.93 -7.26 -13.68
C LEU A 135 -5.35 -6.38 -12.57
N LEU A 136 -4.97 -5.13 -12.87
CA LEU A 136 -4.50 -4.19 -11.84
C LEU A 136 -5.57 -3.98 -10.78
N VAL A 137 -6.83 -3.81 -11.19
CA VAL A 137 -7.99 -3.73 -10.29
C VAL A 137 -8.11 -4.98 -9.44
N HIS A 138 -8.04 -6.17 -10.05
CA HIS A 138 -8.19 -7.44 -9.36
C HIS A 138 -7.08 -7.68 -8.33
N ILE A 139 -5.84 -7.31 -8.64
CA ILE A 139 -4.70 -7.44 -7.73
C ILE A 139 -4.87 -6.48 -6.54
N ILE A 140 -5.17 -5.20 -6.79
CA ILE A 140 -5.42 -4.23 -5.70
C ILE A 140 -6.53 -4.75 -4.78
N TRP A 141 -7.60 -5.30 -5.36
CA TRP A 141 -8.70 -5.86 -4.56
C TRP A 141 -8.27 -7.06 -3.72
N ASN A 142 -7.49 -7.97 -4.27
CA ASN A 142 -7.08 -9.17 -3.54
C ASN A 142 -6.04 -8.89 -2.48
N GLU A 143 -5.11 -7.97 -2.72
CA GLU A 143 -3.97 -7.72 -1.84
C GLU A 143 -4.29 -6.79 -0.68
N SER A 144 -4.96 -5.68 -0.95
CA SER A 144 -5.17 -4.63 0.04
C SER A 144 -6.62 -4.33 0.34
N LYS A 145 -7.55 -4.95 -0.41
CA LYS A 145 -8.96 -4.54 -0.38
C LYS A 145 -9.15 -3.06 -0.76
N GLY A 146 -8.17 -2.50 -1.50
CA GLY A 146 -8.10 -1.07 -1.81
C GLY A 146 -7.69 -0.18 -0.62
N HIS A 147 -7.14 -0.75 0.45
CA HIS A 147 -6.70 0.01 1.63
C HIS A 147 -5.38 0.75 1.35
N PRO A 148 -5.26 2.07 1.58
CA PRO A 148 -4.02 2.80 1.29
C PRO A 148 -2.90 2.58 2.32
N LEU A 149 -3.20 2.13 3.53
CA LEU A 149 -2.24 1.93 4.64
C LEU A 149 -1.90 0.45 4.89
N VAL A 150 -1.54 -0.31 3.86
CA VAL A 150 -1.15 -1.71 4.09
C VAL A 150 0.35 -1.80 4.36
N PRO A 151 0.78 -2.31 5.54
CA PRO A 151 2.18 -2.62 5.79
C PRO A 151 2.65 -3.77 4.88
N ASN A 152 3.96 -3.97 4.81
CA ASN A 152 4.62 -4.97 3.98
C ASN A 152 4.24 -4.79 2.51
N GLY A 153 4.66 -3.69 1.87
CA GLY A 153 4.54 -3.57 0.41
C GLY A 153 3.35 -2.77 -0.15
N GLY A 154 2.48 -2.22 0.69
CA GLY A 154 1.47 -1.24 0.26
C GLY A 154 0.31 -1.84 -0.53
N LEU A 155 -0.33 -1.01 -1.35
CA LEU A 155 -1.62 -1.29 -2.02
C LEU A 155 -1.62 -2.57 -2.90
N MET A 156 -0.52 -2.85 -3.59
CA MET A 156 -0.33 -4.03 -4.44
C MET A 156 0.59 -5.09 -3.81
N GLN A 157 0.95 -4.94 -2.53
CA GLN A 157 1.82 -5.87 -1.79
C GLN A 157 3.14 -6.16 -2.53
N ILE A 158 3.91 -5.10 -2.78
CA ILE A 158 5.29 -5.21 -3.28
C ILE A 158 6.19 -5.51 -2.06
N ASP A 159 6.06 -6.72 -1.53
CA ASP A 159 6.61 -7.15 -0.23
C ASP A 159 8.15 -7.15 -0.25
N ASP A 160 8.72 -7.54 -1.39
CA ASP A 160 10.14 -7.59 -1.63
C ASP A 160 10.71 -6.17 -1.87
N ASP A 161 11.46 -5.69 -0.88
CA ASP A 161 12.10 -4.38 -0.91
C ASP A 161 13.06 -4.21 -2.10
N VAL A 162 13.72 -5.28 -2.52
CA VAL A 162 14.60 -5.31 -3.71
C VAL A 162 13.79 -5.01 -4.97
N GLN A 163 12.57 -5.52 -5.10
CA GLN A 163 11.72 -5.25 -6.27
C GLN A 163 11.34 -3.78 -6.34
N TRP A 164 10.98 -3.16 -5.22
CA TRP A 164 10.77 -1.70 -5.18
C TRP A 164 12.03 -0.95 -5.61
N GLY A 165 13.18 -1.28 -5.01
CA GLY A 165 14.45 -0.61 -5.31
C GLY A 165 14.84 -0.69 -6.79
N LEU A 166 14.66 -1.86 -7.42
CA LEU A 166 14.88 -2.04 -8.85
C LEU A 166 13.92 -1.20 -9.71
N MET A 167 12.66 -1.07 -9.31
CA MET A 167 11.70 -0.23 -10.04
C MET A 167 12.01 1.26 -9.87
N LYS A 168 12.42 1.69 -8.67
CA LYS A 168 12.87 3.07 -8.42
C LYS A 168 14.12 3.43 -9.22
N ASP A 169 15.07 2.50 -9.38
CA ASP A 169 16.24 2.70 -10.24
C ASP A 169 15.85 2.89 -11.71
N LYS A 170 14.83 2.15 -12.19
CA LYS A 170 14.30 2.25 -13.56
C LYS A 170 13.43 3.48 -13.78
N ASN A 171 12.66 3.87 -12.76
CA ASN A 171 11.78 5.04 -12.78
C ASN A 171 12.05 5.93 -11.56
N PRO A 172 12.98 6.89 -11.68
CA PRO A 172 13.33 7.80 -10.59
C PRO A 172 12.20 8.71 -10.11
N ALA A 173 11.08 8.80 -10.85
CA ALA A 173 9.91 9.59 -10.43
C ALA A 173 9.13 8.94 -9.29
N LEU A 174 9.23 7.62 -9.11
CA LEU A 174 8.58 6.91 -7.98
C LEU A 174 9.10 7.46 -6.66
N MET A 175 8.27 8.01 -5.79
CA MET A 175 8.76 8.65 -4.55
C MET A 175 8.74 7.70 -3.36
N SER A 176 7.66 6.93 -3.22
CA SER A 176 7.41 6.11 -2.03
C SER A 176 6.65 4.84 -2.37
N ARG A 177 7.04 3.72 -1.74
CA ARG A 177 6.31 2.45 -1.85
C ARG A 177 4.90 2.52 -1.27
N TYR A 178 4.62 3.47 -0.38
CA TYR A 178 3.31 3.67 0.23
C TYR A 178 2.56 4.89 -0.34
N ASN A 179 3.10 5.53 -1.38
CA ASN A 179 2.30 6.42 -2.20
C ASN A 179 1.42 5.58 -3.12
N VAL A 180 0.12 5.83 -3.13
CA VAL A 180 -0.87 5.02 -3.86
C VAL A 180 -0.53 4.93 -5.36
N ALA A 181 -0.25 6.06 -6.01
CA ALA A 181 0.02 6.09 -7.45
C ALA A 181 1.37 5.42 -7.78
N ASP A 182 2.39 5.67 -6.97
CA ASP A 182 3.70 5.07 -7.14
C ASP A 182 3.66 3.55 -6.95
N ASN A 183 2.92 3.06 -5.94
CA ASN A 183 2.76 1.64 -5.67
C ASN A 183 2.06 0.93 -6.84
N ILE A 184 1.00 1.52 -7.39
CA ILE A 184 0.31 0.98 -8.58
C ILE A 184 1.26 0.92 -9.78
N MET A 185 2.00 2.00 -10.04
CA MET A 185 2.97 2.04 -11.14
C MET A 185 4.08 1.01 -10.94
N ALA A 186 4.68 0.94 -9.75
CA ALA A 186 5.75 0.01 -9.43
C ALA A 186 5.28 -1.44 -9.54
N GLY A 187 4.09 -1.77 -9.04
CA GLY A 187 3.49 -3.10 -9.14
C GLY A 187 3.32 -3.51 -10.60
N ALA A 188 2.77 -2.61 -11.43
CA ALA A 188 2.66 -2.85 -12.86
C ALA A 188 4.02 -3.03 -13.55
N MET A 189 5.05 -2.26 -13.16
CA MET A 189 6.40 -2.41 -13.69
C MET A 189 7.04 -3.74 -13.29
N VAL A 190 6.85 -4.21 -12.05
CA VAL A 190 7.29 -5.53 -11.58
C VAL A 190 6.64 -6.63 -12.41
N MET A 191 5.33 -6.54 -12.61
CA MET A 191 4.58 -7.51 -13.40
C MET A 191 5.08 -7.55 -14.85
N ALA A 192 5.19 -6.39 -15.51
CA ALA A 192 5.72 -6.33 -16.87
C ALA A 192 7.16 -6.87 -16.97
N ALA A 193 8.01 -6.62 -15.97
CA ALA A 193 9.38 -7.13 -15.93
C ALA A 193 9.46 -8.65 -15.69
N LYS A 194 8.48 -9.25 -15.02
CA LYS A 194 8.39 -10.71 -14.83
C LYS A 194 7.67 -11.41 -15.99
N CYS A 195 6.83 -10.68 -16.72
CA CYS A 195 6.08 -11.15 -17.90
C CYS A 195 6.86 -11.00 -19.23
N ILE A 196 8.19 -11.12 -19.24
CA ILE A 196 9.07 -10.92 -20.42
C ILE A 196 8.62 -11.70 -21.68
N THR A 197 7.82 -12.75 -21.54
CA THR A 197 7.36 -13.61 -22.63
C THR A 197 5.87 -13.49 -22.97
N ILE A 198 5.13 -12.58 -22.32
CA ILE A 198 3.70 -12.42 -22.58
C ILE A 198 3.49 -11.37 -23.68
N PRO A 199 3.05 -11.76 -24.90
CA PRO A 199 2.78 -10.80 -25.96
C PRO A 199 1.67 -9.83 -25.52
N SER A 200 1.65 -8.62 -26.07
CA SER A 200 0.64 -7.58 -25.79
C SER A 200 -0.81 -8.00 -26.10
N THR A 201 -1.01 -9.20 -26.66
CA THR A 201 -2.29 -9.84 -26.98
C THR A 201 -2.70 -10.94 -25.99
N ALA A 202 -1.98 -11.12 -24.89
CA ALA A 202 -2.26 -12.17 -23.93
C ALA A 202 -3.58 -11.96 -23.19
N SER A 203 -4.22 -13.08 -22.86
CA SER A 203 -5.48 -13.07 -22.12
C SER A 203 -5.26 -12.76 -20.64
N GLU A 204 -6.30 -12.24 -19.98
CA GLU A 204 -6.31 -11.96 -18.52
C GLU A 204 -5.83 -13.16 -17.70
N GLY A 205 -6.18 -14.39 -18.12
CA GLY A 205 -5.74 -15.64 -17.45
C GLY A 205 -4.23 -15.87 -17.46
N GLN A 206 -3.51 -15.50 -18.54
CA GLN A 206 -2.05 -15.68 -18.61
C GLN A 206 -1.31 -14.73 -17.67
N TRP A 207 -1.86 -13.53 -17.50
CA TRP A 207 -1.34 -12.59 -16.52
C TRP A 207 -1.65 -13.01 -15.08
N TRP A 208 -2.83 -13.60 -14.84
CA TRP A 208 -3.23 -14.14 -13.54
C TRP A 208 -2.35 -15.30 -13.09
N ASP A 209 -2.00 -16.21 -13.99
CA ASP A 209 -1.07 -17.32 -13.70
C ASP A 209 0.33 -16.81 -13.36
N THR A 210 0.78 -15.72 -13.99
CA THR A 210 2.08 -15.11 -13.70
C THR A 210 2.08 -14.40 -12.34
N TYR A 211 0.97 -13.75 -12.00
CA TYR A 211 0.76 -13.16 -10.69
C TYR A 211 0.69 -14.22 -9.56
N ASN A 212 0.02 -15.35 -9.78
CA ASN A 212 -0.04 -16.43 -8.77
C ASN A 212 1.17 -17.36 -8.76
N GLY A 213 2.00 -17.35 -9.81
CA GLY A 213 3.25 -18.10 -9.89
C GLY A 213 4.44 -17.31 -9.31
N PRO A 214 5.46 -16.96 -10.11
CA PRO A 214 6.72 -16.35 -9.65
C PRO A 214 6.61 -14.92 -9.06
N TYR A 215 5.41 -14.34 -9.06
CA TYR A 215 5.14 -13.05 -8.40
C TYR A 215 4.82 -13.25 -6.91
N LYS A 216 3.92 -14.18 -6.53
CA LYS A 216 3.68 -14.55 -5.12
C LYS A 216 4.65 -15.59 -4.55
N GLY A 217 5.30 -16.39 -5.39
CA GLY A 217 6.16 -17.49 -4.93
C GLY A 217 7.42 -17.65 -5.79
N GLY A 218 8.57 -17.30 -5.22
CA GLY A 218 9.87 -17.50 -5.85
C GLY A 218 10.99 -17.71 -4.82
N ALA A 219 11.02 -18.92 -4.25
CA ALA A 219 12.03 -19.55 -3.38
C ALA A 219 12.15 -19.05 -1.93
#